data_AF-A0A4Y7J8D6-F1
#
_entry.id   AF-A0A4Y7J8D6-F1
#
_cell.length_a   1.000
_cell.length_b   1.000
_cell.length_c   1.000
_cell.angle_alpha   90.00
_cell.angle_beta   90.00
_cell.angle_gamma   90.00
#
_symmetry.space_group_name_H-M   'P 1'
#
loop_
_entity.id
_entity.type
_entity.pdbx_description
1 polymer ?
#
loop_
_entity_poly.entity_id
_entity_poly.type
_entity_poly.pdbx_seq_one_letter_code
_entity_poly.pdbx_strand_id
1 'polypeptide(L)'
;MAYSKKVTIKSLTTEMDRSVNRMLKLIEEEGDSFAKKAEMYYQKRPELIAQVEEFYRMYRSLAERYDNLSKSIPADHQLQTQSSAVSDAGSESGPPVPAPKELKRHTRRKSITNRAAGFQVFLGSRGGSSERPDSDDYSDSSSESDSITSSKNTDSGPLAANGDDMGLSQRIVELEVELHDVKEKLRMAEEENSSVTTSPKVSQENGNSEDLLGRIQWYEEELNVANKKLRCTQDEMERLTQINIENGLIDAYIKSETIQVLELQEKIAALTLELEKSKSSELATNVGDLEEDAGLQDQKLHLSEEEEVARLKLELEETKSSLKKIEVWAAELKDQNETLDMNVSNRDTEIAELKLVISDAVLKFNAEKSQLQKVISALEEGQVELEMKLKSSESRIQSLVDDCKRVEHEKIEFQVLQENREADMHSEMEILKAEIVEKGNRLEELNKTMDGLKLNFDTLTEERDELNAKISSLVADAGSRDDKIRPMEEHLHKLHIEYVELVSACEEARKQAENQTRRLGEMEEEVERQRMVIVDAAEEKREAIRQLCFSMEHYRNNYDDLRNAFLGHRKQTPSPVLAS
;
A
#
# COMPACT_ATOMS: atom_id res chain seq x y z
N MET A 1 48.74 -23.08 1.67
CA MET A 1 48.65 -21.84 0.87
C MET A 1 47.24 -21.29 0.99
N ALA A 2 47.04 -20.19 1.72
CA ALA A 2 45.71 -19.62 1.96
C ALA A 2 45.46 -18.42 1.04
N TYR A 3 44.82 -18.65 -0.11
CA TYR A 3 44.34 -17.56 -0.97
C TYR A 3 43.11 -16.91 -0.34
N SER A 4 43.33 -15.95 0.56
CA SER A 4 42.29 -15.03 1.01
C SER A 4 41.91 -14.10 -0.14
N LYS A 5 40.96 -14.54 -0.98
CA LYS A 5 40.33 -13.68 -1.98
C LYS A 5 39.58 -12.58 -1.22
N LYS A 6 40.02 -11.33 -1.35
CA LYS A 6 39.22 -10.15 -1.01
C LYS A 6 37.98 -10.14 -1.92
N VAL A 7 36.89 -10.75 -1.46
CA VAL A 7 35.57 -10.65 -2.06
C VAL A 7 35.07 -9.22 -1.82
N THR A 8 35.30 -8.36 -2.80
CA THR A 8 34.80 -6.98 -2.84
C THR A 8 33.27 -6.99 -2.82
N ILE A 9 32.63 -5.97 -2.24
CA ILE A 9 31.15 -5.86 -2.21
C ILE A 9 30.56 -6.05 -3.62
N LYS A 10 31.18 -5.42 -4.64
CA LYS A 10 30.82 -5.59 -6.07
C LYS A 10 30.85 -7.03 -6.58
N SER A 11 31.70 -7.90 -6.04
CA SER A 11 31.70 -9.32 -6.44
C SER A 11 30.53 -10.09 -5.81
N LEU A 12 30.21 -9.80 -4.55
CA LEU A 12 29.10 -10.43 -3.82
C LEU A 12 27.73 -10.01 -4.41
N THR A 13 27.56 -8.74 -4.79
CA THR A 13 26.32 -8.30 -5.47
C THR A 13 26.13 -9.03 -6.80
N THR A 14 27.16 -9.14 -7.64
CA THR A 14 27.03 -9.90 -8.91
C THR A 14 26.76 -11.39 -8.69
N GLU A 15 27.14 -11.95 -7.54
CA GLU A 15 26.88 -13.36 -7.20
C GLU A 15 25.43 -13.56 -6.74
N MET A 16 24.87 -12.60 -6.01
CA MET A 16 23.44 -12.50 -5.72
C MET A 16 22.61 -12.35 -6.99
N ASP A 17 22.99 -11.46 -7.93
CA ASP A 17 22.31 -11.29 -9.22
C ASP A 17 22.30 -12.59 -10.04
N ARG A 18 23.42 -13.30 -10.08
CA ARG A 18 23.48 -14.64 -10.72
C ARG A 18 22.57 -15.64 -10.03
N SER A 19 22.38 -15.55 -8.72
CA SER A 19 21.46 -16.43 -7.97
C SER A 19 19.99 -16.12 -8.29
N VAL A 20 19.61 -14.85 -8.35
CA VAL A 20 18.25 -14.43 -8.76
C VAL A 20 17.93 -14.92 -10.16
N ASN A 21 18.86 -14.78 -11.11
CA ASN A 21 18.71 -15.29 -12.47
C ASN A 21 18.64 -16.83 -12.57
N ARG A 22 19.18 -17.58 -11.60
CA ARG A 22 18.97 -19.04 -11.52
C ARG A 22 17.58 -19.38 -10.97
N MET A 23 17.10 -18.65 -9.97
CA MET A 23 15.77 -18.85 -9.39
C MET A 23 14.64 -18.54 -10.38
N LEU A 24 14.76 -17.45 -11.16
CA LEU A 24 13.79 -17.11 -12.21
C LEU A 24 13.67 -18.23 -13.26
N LYS A 25 14.80 -18.79 -13.71
CA LYS A 25 14.83 -19.93 -14.65
C LYS A 25 14.21 -21.23 -14.11
N LEU A 26 14.12 -21.41 -12.79
CA LEU A 26 13.38 -22.53 -12.21
C LEU A 26 11.85 -22.32 -12.25
N ILE A 27 11.39 -21.09 -12.48
CA ILE A 27 9.97 -20.69 -12.45
C ILE A 27 9.41 -20.45 -13.87
N GLU A 28 10.24 -19.98 -14.80
CA GLU A 28 9.85 -19.58 -16.17
C GLU A 28 9.56 -20.73 -17.15
N GLU A 29 9.68 -22.01 -16.76
CA GLU A 29 9.53 -23.11 -17.72
C GLU A 29 8.07 -23.36 -18.13
N GLU A 30 7.83 -23.35 -19.44
CA GLU A 30 6.51 -23.48 -20.06
C GLU A 30 6.01 -24.93 -20.02
N GLY A 31 5.02 -25.18 -19.18
CA GLY A 31 4.16 -26.36 -19.31
C GLY A 31 2.98 -26.03 -20.22
N ASP A 32 2.85 -26.72 -21.36
CA ASP A 32 1.78 -26.57 -22.36
C ASP A 32 0.35 -26.78 -21.80
N SER A 33 0.23 -27.22 -20.56
CA SER A 33 -1.00 -27.43 -19.83
C SER A 33 -0.80 -27.18 -18.33
N PHE A 34 -1.84 -26.67 -17.66
CA PHE A 34 -1.82 -26.31 -16.24
C PHE A 34 -1.36 -27.46 -15.33
N ALA A 35 -1.82 -28.69 -15.59
CA ALA A 35 -1.41 -29.87 -14.81
C ALA A 35 0.10 -30.14 -14.90
N LYS A 36 0.66 -30.02 -16.12
CA LYS A 36 2.09 -30.18 -16.39
C LYS A 36 2.91 -29.06 -15.73
N LYS A 37 2.40 -27.81 -15.73
CA LYS A 37 3.01 -26.68 -15.02
C LYS A 37 3.04 -26.90 -13.49
N ALA A 38 1.95 -27.42 -12.92
CA ALA A 38 1.89 -27.76 -11.49
C ALA A 38 2.85 -28.90 -11.12
N GLU A 39 2.91 -29.96 -11.94
CA GLU A 39 3.84 -31.07 -11.74
C GLU A 39 5.32 -30.60 -11.78
N MET A 40 5.70 -29.85 -12.81
CA MET A 40 7.04 -29.28 -12.95
C MET A 40 7.41 -28.35 -11.79
N TYR A 41 6.46 -27.53 -11.31
CA TYR A 41 6.65 -26.71 -10.11
C TYR A 41 6.97 -27.57 -8.88
N TYR A 42 6.21 -28.63 -8.62
CA TYR A 42 6.47 -29.51 -7.46
C TYR A 42 7.79 -30.28 -7.58
N GLN A 43 8.20 -30.66 -8.79
CA GLN A 43 9.51 -31.28 -9.04
C GLN A 43 10.68 -30.30 -8.80
N LYS A 44 10.56 -29.04 -9.22
CA LYS A 44 11.60 -28.00 -9.05
C LYS A 44 11.60 -27.29 -7.70
N ARG A 45 10.52 -27.39 -6.93
CA ARG A 45 10.36 -26.77 -5.61
C ARG A 45 11.54 -27.04 -4.64
N PRO A 46 12.15 -28.24 -4.56
CA PRO A 46 13.31 -28.49 -3.68
C PRO A 46 14.55 -27.71 -4.13
N GLU A 47 14.82 -27.63 -5.43
CA GLU A 47 15.96 -26.89 -5.99
C GLU A 47 15.78 -25.37 -5.81
N LEU A 48 14.56 -24.88 -5.99
CA LEU A 48 14.22 -23.47 -5.74
C LEU A 48 14.41 -23.11 -4.26
N ILE A 49 13.96 -23.96 -3.33
CA ILE A 49 14.19 -23.75 -1.89
C ILE A 49 15.68 -23.72 -1.56
N ALA A 50 16.48 -24.63 -2.12
CA ALA A 50 17.94 -24.64 -1.91
C ALA A 50 18.62 -23.36 -2.42
N GLN A 51 18.21 -22.83 -3.57
CA GLN A 51 18.74 -21.55 -4.09
C GLN A 51 18.29 -20.33 -3.25
N VAL A 52 17.07 -20.35 -2.73
CA VAL A 52 16.58 -19.30 -1.80
C VAL A 52 17.37 -19.34 -0.49
N GLU A 53 17.67 -20.52 0.06
CA GLU A 53 18.52 -20.66 1.25
C GLU A 53 19.96 -20.16 1.00
N GLU A 54 20.54 -20.46 -0.15
CA GLU A 54 21.87 -19.95 -0.54
C GLU A 54 21.86 -18.42 -0.69
N PHE A 55 20.83 -17.87 -1.35
CA PHE A 55 20.62 -16.42 -1.50
C PHE A 55 20.49 -15.72 -0.14
N TYR A 56 19.72 -16.28 0.79
CA TYR A 56 19.56 -15.75 2.14
C TYR A 56 20.89 -15.77 2.94
N ARG A 57 21.71 -16.80 2.77
CA ARG A 57 23.07 -16.86 3.36
C ARG A 57 23.99 -15.78 2.79
N MET A 58 23.94 -15.53 1.48
CA MET A 58 24.70 -14.44 0.83
C MET A 58 24.24 -13.06 1.30
N TYR A 59 22.93 -12.81 1.35
CA TYR A 59 22.35 -11.58 1.87
C TYR A 59 22.77 -11.31 3.32
N ARG A 60 22.73 -12.33 4.19
CA ARG A 60 23.17 -12.21 5.59
C ARG A 60 24.66 -11.87 5.70
N SER A 61 25.51 -12.50 4.90
CA SER A 61 26.95 -12.19 4.80
C SER A 61 27.21 -10.76 4.30
N LEU A 62 26.35 -10.22 3.42
CA LEU A 62 26.44 -8.82 2.98
C LEU A 62 26.02 -7.85 4.10
N ALA A 63 24.90 -8.12 4.78
CA ALA A 63 24.42 -7.32 5.91
C ALA A 63 25.45 -7.27 7.05
N GLU A 64 26.02 -8.42 7.45
CA GLU A 64 27.08 -8.48 8.47
C GLU A 64 28.33 -7.67 8.07
N ARG A 65 28.68 -7.62 6.78
CA ARG A 65 29.78 -6.77 6.28
C ARG A 65 29.44 -5.28 6.30
N TYR A 66 28.19 -4.91 6.01
CA TYR A 66 27.74 -3.52 6.06
C TYR A 66 27.72 -3.00 7.51
N ASP A 67 27.19 -3.81 8.43
CA ASP A 67 27.24 -3.57 9.88
C ASP A 67 28.67 -3.39 10.40
N ASN A 68 29.59 -4.25 9.96
CA ASN A 68 31.00 -4.13 10.33
C ASN A 68 31.65 -2.87 9.73
N LEU A 69 31.20 -2.43 8.55
CA LEU A 69 31.70 -1.21 7.92
C LEU A 69 31.18 0.03 8.66
N SER A 70 29.88 0.10 9.01
CA SER A 70 29.30 1.22 9.76
C SER A 70 29.88 1.33 11.17
N LYS A 71 30.10 0.20 11.85
CA LYS A 71 30.78 0.13 13.17
C LYS A 71 32.28 0.44 13.10
N SER A 72 32.88 0.50 11.91
CA SER A 72 34.30 0.82 11.71
C SER A 72 34.58 2.30 11.38
N ILE A 73 33.55 3.15 11.33
CA ILE A 73 33.68 4.60 11.15
C ILE A 73 33.69 5.26 12.54
N PRO A 74 34.83 5.82 13.02
CA PRO A 74 34.87 6.49 14.32
C PRO A 74 34.12 7.84 14.29
N ALA A 75 33.42 8.14 15.38
CA ALA A 75 32.62 9.36 15.55
C ALA A 75 33.47 10.60 15.91
N ASP A 76 34.54 10.86 15.15
CA ASP A 76 35.65 11.76 15.58
C ASP A 76 35.95 12.95 14.65
N HIS A 77 35.05 13.25 13.69
CA HIS A 77 35.17 14.43 12.81
C HIS A 77 33.87 15.26 12.76
N GLN A 78 33.60 15.97 13.85
CA GLN A 78 32.55 16.99 13.94
C GLN A 78 33.06 18.28 14.63
N LEU A 79 33.98 19.03 14.00
CA LEU A 79 34.32 20.42 14.40
C LEU A 79 34.90 21.26 13.24
N GLN A 80 34.03 21.97 12.50
CA GLN A 80 34.20 23.29 11.84
C GLN A 80 32.90 23.51 11.03
N THR A 81 32.10 24.59 11.10
CA THR A 81 32.42 26.01 11.31
C THR A 81 31.19 26.79 11.83
N GLN A 82 31.47 27.75 12.70
CA GLN A 82 30.66 28.86 13.26
C GLN A 82 29.26 29.21 12.68
N SER A 83 28.26 29.32 13.58
CA SER A 83 27.28 30.43 13.69
C SER A 83 26.40 30.23 14.96
N SER A 84 26.71 30.91 16.06
CA SER A 84 25.96 32.08 16.56
C SER A 84 24.69 31.79 17.39
N ALA A 85 24.90 31.67 18.71
CA ALA A 85 24.04 32.12 19.81
C ALA A 85 22.52 32.30 19.60
N VAL A 86 21.75 31.45 20.28
CA VAL A 86 20.81 31.88 21.34
C VAL A 86 20.82 30.83 22.45
N SER A 87 20.84 31.27 23.71
CA SER A 87 20.64 30.40 24.88
C SER A 87 19.24 30.64 25.42
N ASP A 88 18.53 29.57 25.77
CA ASP A 88 17.59 29.61 26.88
C ASP A 88 17.71 28.33 27.71
N ALA A 89 17.37 28.41 28.99
CA ALA A 89 17.83 27.51 30.03
C ALA A 89 16.86 26.36 30.33
N GLY A 90 17.41 25.21 30.75
CA GLY A 90 16.65 24.03 31.15
C GLY A 90 17.55 22.95 31.75
N SER A 91 18.19 23.25 32.87
CA SER A 91 19.01 22.27 33.61
C SER A 91 18.14 21.41 34.53
N GLU A 92 18.37 20.09 34.56
CA GLU A 92 18.58 19.36 35.84
C GLU A 92 19.21 17.96 35.65
N SER A 93 19.89 17.51 36.71
CA SER A 93 20.71 16.27 36.89
C SER A 93 19.97 14.93 36.71
N GLY A 94 20.59 13.74 36.52
CA GLY A 94 22.00 13.30 36.53
C GLY A 94 22.13 11.75 36.35
N PRO A 95 23.35 11.15 36.36
CA PRO A 95 23.63 9.73 36.00
C PRO A 95 23.91 8.81 37.25
N PRO A 96 24.44 7.55 37.20
CA PRO A 96 24.83 6.64 36.08
C PRO A 96 24.46 5.11 36.18
N VAL A 97 24.48 4.43 35.01
CA VAL A 97 24.99 3.07 34.62
C VAL A 97 25.63 2.18 35.74
N PRO A 98 25.32 0.84 35.89
CA PRO A 98 25.95 -0.19 35.03
C PRO A 98 25.23 -1.55 34.74
N ALA A 99 25.72 -2.24 33.70
CA ALA A 99 25.49 -3.66 33.34
C ALA A 99 26.63 -4.56 33.92
N PRO A 100 26.88 -5.83 33.52
CA PRO A 100 26.14 -6.81 32.69
C PRO A 100 26.07 -8.25 33.30
N LYS A 101 25.75 -9.28 32.48
CA LYS A 101 25.91 -10.76 32.63
C LYS A 101 24.63 -11.58 32.92
N GLU A 102 24.48 -12.85 32.51
CA GLU A 102 25.00 -13.63 31.36
C GLU A 102 24.21 -14.96 31.22
N LEU A 103 24.15 -15.49 30.00
CA LEU A 103 24.07 -16.92 29.61
C LEU A 103 22.87 -17.86 29.94
N LYS A 104 22.62 -18.70 28.91
CA LYS A 104 22.02 -20.07 28.84
C LYS A 104 20.48 -20.15 28.85
N ARG A 105 19.86 -20.49 27.70
CA ARG A 105 19.76 -21.83 27.07
C ARG A 105 19.27 -22.94 28.04
N HIS A 106 18.04 -23.40 27.90
CA HIS A 106 17.72 -24.50 26.96
C HIS A 106 16.22 -24.85 26.88
N THR A 107 15.81 -25.19 25.67
CA THR A 107 14.63 -25.97 25.25
C THR A 107 14.25 -27.17 26.15
N ARG A 108 12.95 -27.34 26.45
CA ARG A 108 12.18 -28.57 26.06
C ARG A 108 10.66 -28.47 26.30
N ARG A 109 9.89 -29.17 25.46
CA ARG A 109 8.43 -29.38 25.54
C ARG A 109 8.07 -30.59 26.42
N LYS A 110 6.90 -30.54 27.07
CA LYS A 110 5.88 -31.60 27.35
C LYS A 110 5.13 -31.22 28.65
N SER A 111 3.86 -30.81 28.64
CA SER A 111 2.59 -31.53 28.36
C SER A 111 2.07 -32.39 29.53
N ILE A 112 0.74 -32.33 29.74
CA ILE A 112 -0.16 -33.30 30.44
C ILE A 112 -0.66 -32.92 31.86
N THR A 113 -1.95 -32.54 31.88
CA THR A 113 -3.01 -32.67 32.94
C THR A 113 -2.80 -32.12 34.36
N ASN A 114 -3.76 -31.30 34.83
CA ASN A 114 -4.83 -31.79 35.74
C ASN A 114 -6.01 -30.82 35.95
N ARG A 115 -7.08 -31.37 36.53
CA ARG A 115 -8.51 -30.96 36.60
C ARG A 115 -8.87 -30.10 37.84
N ALA A 116 -10.08 -29.50 37.80
CA ALA A 116 -10.90 -28.91 38.90
C ALA A 116 -10.56 -27.47 39.36
N ALA A 117 -11.48 -26.67 39.94
CA ALA A 117 -12.96 -26.59 39.90
C ALA A 117 -13.45 -25.31 40.65
N GLY A 118 -14.71 -24.89 40.43
CA GLY A 118 -15.40 -23.80 41.16
C GLY A 118 -15.40 -22.47 40.39
N PHE A 119 -16.54 -21.89 40.02
CA PHE A 119 -17.73 -21.62 40.85
C PHE A 119 -19.06 -22.01 40.19
N GLN A 120 -20.08 -22.18 41.03
CA GLN A 120 -21.45 -22.55 40.65
C GLN A 120 -22.43 -21.64 41.43
N VAL A 121 -23.62 -21.41 40.85
CA VAL A 121 -24.82 -20.83 41.49
C VAL A 121 -24.80 -19.31 41.82
N PHE A 122 -25.52 -18.55 40.99
CA PHE A 122 -26.77 -17.94 41.48
C PHE A 122 -27.90 -18.12 40.44
N LEU A 123 -29.13 -18.18 40.94
CA LEU A 123 -30.38 -18.50 40.24
C LEU A 123 -31.00 -17.19 39.67
N GLY A 124 -31.94 -17.14 38.74
CA GLY A 124 -32.60 -18.18 37.94
C GLY A 124 -33.77 -17.60 37.13
N SER A 125 -34.20 -18.34 36.10
CA SER A 125 -35.53 -18.41 35.46
C SER A 125 -36.59 -17.29 35.53
N ARG A 126 -37.05 -16.95 34.31
CA ARG A 126 -38.47 -16.92 33.85
C ARG A 126 -39.35 -15.71 34.24
N GLY A 127 -39.97 -15.09 33.22
CA GLY A 127 -40.88 -13.95 33.37
C GLY A 127 -42.38 -14.32 33.35
N GLY A 128 -43.25 -13.30 33.26
CA GLY A 128 -44.69 -13.47 33.03
C GLY A 128 -45.58 -12.37 33.62
N SER A 129 -46.03 -11.44 32.75
CA SER A 129 -47.34 -10.76 32.69
C SER A 129 -48.00 -10.04 33.89
N SER A 130 -48.39 -8.77 33.65
CA SER A 130 -49.57 -8.02 34.20
C SER A 130 -49.67 -7.76 35.73
N GLU A 131 -50.31 -6.70 36.26
CA GLU A 131 -51.22 -5.65 35.73
C GLU A 131 -50.85 -4.20 36.21
N ARG A 132 -51.68 -3.22 35.82
CA ARG A 132 -51.71 -1.76 36.12
C ARG A 132 -52.36 -1.46 37.51
N PRO A 133 -52.54 -0.20 38.02
CA PRO A 133 -52.63 1.11 37.32
C PRO A 133 -52.01 2.36 38.02
N ASP A 134 -52.46 3.54 37.55
CA ASP A 134 -52.29 4.93 38.02
C ASP A 134 -51.01 5.70 37.60
N SER A 135 -51.06 6.98 37.20
CA SER A 135 -52.14 7.83 36.65
C SER A 135 -51.53 9.10 35.98
N ASP A 136 -52.29 9.76 35.07
CA ASP A 136 -52.15 11.17 34.60
C ASP A 136 -50.83 11.58 33.86
N ASP A 137 -50.72 12.59 32.98
CA ASP A 137 -51.57 13.29 32.00
C ASP A 137 -50.60 14.07 31.04
N TYR A 138 -50.90 14.57 29.84
CA TYR A 138 -52.12 14.76 29.04
C TYR A 138 -51.81 14.56 27.51
N SER A 139 -52.84 14.66 26.66
CA SER A 139 -52.78 14.69 25.18
C SER A 139 -52.33 16.07 24.62
N ASP A 140 -52.18 16.36 23.31
CA ASP A 140 -53.04 16.00 22.17
C ASP A 140 -52.35 16.03 20.78
N SER A 141 -53.00 15.35 19.82
CA SER A 141 -52.67 15.23 18.39
C SER A 141 -53.05 16.52 17.61
N SER A 142 -52.54 16.80 16.42
CA SER A 142 -53.03 16.17 15.18
C SER A 142 -52.22 16.54 13.93
N SER A 143 -52.34 15.65 12.92
CA SER A 143 -51.91 15.87 11.54
C SER A 143 -52.99 16.68 10.79
N GLU A 144 -52.58 17.56 9.87
CA GLU A 144 -53.28 17.83 8.61
C GLU A 144 -52.25 18.28 7.55
N SER A 145 -52.43 17.82 6.31
CA SER A 145 -51.81 18.43 5.13
C SER A 145 -52.60 19.70 4.77
N ASP A 146 -51.95 20.69 4.16
CA ASP A 146 -52.62 21.33 3.03
C ASP A 146 -51.65 21.99 2.03
N SER A 147 -52.19 22.30 0.86
CA SER A 147 -51.43 22.71 -0.32
C SER A 147 -51.88 24.08 -0.87
N ILE A 148 -51.33 24.44 -2.04
CA ILE A 148 -51.76 25.46 -3.00
C ILE A 148 -51.72 26.98 -2.64
N THR A 149 -50.81 27.65 -3.34
CA THR A 149 -51.01 28.92 -4.08
C THR A 149 -51.34 30.23 -3.33
N SER A 150 -50.60 31.29 -3.66
CA SER A 150 -51.16 32.44 -4.40
C SER A 150 -50.08 33.43 -4.83
N SER A 151 -50.07 33.77 -6.13
CA SER A 151 -49.24 34.83 -6.70
C SER A 151 -49.86 36.21 -6.44
N LYS A 152 -49.02 37.27 -6.31
CA LYS A 152 -49.36 38.60 -6.86
C LYS A 152 -48.15 39.52 -7.04
N ASN A 153 -48.02 39.99 -8.28
CA ASN A 153 -47.14 41.08 -8.73
C ASN A 153 -47.70 42.47 -8.36
N THR A 154 -47.04 43.52 -8.90
CA THR A 154 -47.38 44.96 -8.97
C THR A 154 -46.82 45.81 -7.81
N ASP A 155 -46.25 47.01 -8.03
CA ASP A 155 -46.05 47.76 -9.29
C ASP A 155 -44.90 48.80 -9.21
N SER A 156 -44.44 49.23 -10.39
CA SER A 156 -43.93 50.58 -10.77
C SER A 156 -42.76 51.27 -10.02
N GLY A 157 -41.75 51.70 -10.79
CA GLY A 157 -40.64 52.59 -10.38
C GLY A 157 -41.01 54.09 -10.47
N PRO A 158 -40.18 55.01 -11.02
CA PRO A 158 -38.81 54.89 -11.58
C PRO A 158 -37.80 55.91 -10.98
N LEU A 159 -36.53 55.93 -11.45
CA LEU A 159 -35.82 57.15 -11.95
C LEU A 159 -34.32 56.92 -12.27
N ALA A 160 -33.95 57.31 -13.51
CA ALA A 160 -32.68 57.91 -13.95
C ALA A 160 -31.32 57.15 -13.94
N ALA A 161 -30.66 57.26 -15.10
CA ALA A 161 -29.21 57.38 -15.35
C ALA A 161 -28.30 56.13 -15.34
N ASN A 162 -28.14 55.56 -16.54
CA ASN A 162 -26.87 55.16 -17.18
C ASN A 162 -25.71 54.66 -16.28
N GLY A 163 -25.47 53.34 -16.24
CA GLY A 163 -24.27 52.78 -15.61
C GLY A 163 -23.97 51.30 -15.92
N ASP A 164 -25.00 50.45 -15.96
CA ASP A 164 -24.78 49.03 -15.58
C ASP A 164 -24.86 48.01 -16.74
N ASP A 165 -24.15 48.27 -17.84
CA ASP A 165 -23.91 47.24 -18.89
C ASP A 165 -23.14 46.03 -18.34
N MET A 166 -22.30 46.26 -17.32
CA MET A 166 -21.62 45.22 -16.53
C MET A 166 -22.60 44.41 -15.67
N GLY A 167 -23.64 45.03 -15.11
CA GLY A 167 -24.62 44.35 -14.26
C GLY A 167 -25.55 43.44 -15.06
N LEU A 168 -25.97 43.89 -16.26
CA LEU A 168 -26.69 43.05 -17.21
C LEU A 168 -25.81 41.91 -17.74
N SER A 169 -24.56 42.20 -18.11
CA SER A 169 -23.61 41.16 -18.55
C SER A 169 -23.36 40.11 -17.46
N GLN A 170 -23.18 40.53 -16.20
CA GLN A 170 -23.01 39.60 -15.08
C GLN A 170 -24.28 38.79 -14.80
N ARG A 171 -25.48 39.39 -14.88
CA ARG A 171 -26.73 38.64 -14.73
C ARG A 171 -27.00 37.71 -15.91
N ILE A 172 -26.55 38.04 -17.12
CA ILE A 172 -26.56 37.14 -18.28
C ILE A 172 -25.65 35.94 -18.03
N VAL A 173 -24.40 36.16 -17.58
CA VAL A 173 -23.47 35.06 -17.24
C VAL A 173 -24.01 34.20 -16.10
N GLU A 174 -24.60 34.78 -15.06
CA GLU A 174 -25.29 34.03 -14.00
C GLU A 174 -26.44 33.19 -14.54
N LEU A 175 -27.30 33.76 -15.41
CA LEU A 175 -28.40 33.03 -16.04
C LEU A 175 -27.92 31.98 -17.04
N GLU A 176 -26.79 32.20 -17.73
CA GLU A 176 -26.16 31.21 -18.62
C GLU A 176 -25.57 30.05 -17.82
N VAL A 177 -24.97 30.32 -16.66
CA VAL A 177 -24.50 29.29 -15.71
C VAL A 177 -25.69 28.55 -15.10
N GLU A 178 -26.71 29.24 -14.59
CA GLU A 178 -27.95 28.63 -14.06
C GLU A 178 -28.65 27.77 -15.14
N LEU A 179 -28.72 28.23 -16.39
CA LEU A 179 -29.33 27.49 -17.50
C LEU A 179 -28.44 26.32 -17.95
N HIS A 180 -27.11 26.47 -17.96
CA HIS A 180 -26.19 25.35 -18.18
C HIS A 180 -26.34 24.30 -17.09
N ASP A 181 -26.45 24.70 -15.82
CA ASP A 181 -26.55 23.80 -14.67
C ASP A 181 -27.90 23.08 -14.62
N VAL A 182 -29.00 23.77 -14.98
CA VAL A 182 -30.33 23.14 -15.21
C VAL A 182 -30.33 22.22 -16.42
N LYS A 183 -29.63 22.57 -17.50
CA LYS A 183 -29.52 21.74 -18.72
C LYS A 183 -28.63 20.52 -18.50
N GLU A 184 -27.57 20.64 -17.70
CA GLU A 184 -26.74 19.52 -17.25
C GLU A 184 -27.59 18.59 -16.37
N LYS A 185 -28.34 19.12 -15.40
CA LYS A 185 -29.29 18.34 -14.58
C LYS A 185 -30.38 17.66 -15.39
N LEU A 186 -30.91 18.32 -16.43
CA LEU A 186 -31.84 17.70 -17.38
C LEU A 186 -31.15 16.58 -18.17
N ARG A 187 -29.93 16.80 -18.66
CA ARG A 187 -29.16 15.77 -19.39
C ARG A 187 -28.87 14.55 -18.50
N MET A 188 -28.50 14.78 -17.23
CA MET A 188 -28.28 13.71 -16.25
C MET A 188 -29.58 12.95 -15.96
N ALA A 189 -30.72 13.64 -15.83
CA ALA A 189 -32.03 12.99 -15.65
C ALA A 189 -32.53 12.27 -16.92
N GLU A 190 -32.18 12.74 -18.11
CA GLU A 190 -32.46 12.06 -19.38
C GLU A 190 -31.51 10.86 -19.61
N GLU A 191 -30.24 10.94 -19.22
CA GLU A 191 -29.28 9.83 -19.24
C GLU A 191 -29.67 8.73 -18.23
N GLU A 192 -30.14 9.11 -17.04
CA GLU A 192 -30.65 8.17 -16.02
C GLU A 192 -31.93 7.45 -16.49
N ASN A 193 -32.80 8.10 -17.27
CA ASN A 193 -34.06 7.53 -17.77
C ASN A 193 -33.97 6.87 -19.17
N SER A 194 -32.90 7.04 -19.94
CA SER A 194 -32.78 6.54 -21.33
C SER A 194 -31.97 5.24 -21.49
N SER A 195 -31.40 4.70 -20.41
CA SER A 195 -30.66 3.42 -20.45
C SER A 195 -31.53 2.18 -20.68
N VAL A 196 -32.86 2.31 -20.57
CA VAL A 196 -33.83 1.23 -20.82
C VAL A 196 -34.47 1.39 -22.21
N THR A 197 -34.11 0.47 -23.12
CA THR A 197 -34.63 0.26 -24.50
C THR A 197 -34.15 1.21 -25.62
N THR A 198 -33.07 0.84 -26.32
CA THR A 198 -33.13 0.23 -27.69
C THR A 198 -31.73 -0.05 -28.27
N SER A 199 -31.59 -1.18 -28.99
CA SER A 199 -30.32 -1.74 -29.53
C SER A 199 -29.97 -1.18 -30.94
N PRO A 200 -28.97 -1.70 -31.70
CA PRO A 200 -27.77 -2.50 -31.35
C PRO A 200 -26.46 -2.06 -32.08
N LYS A 201 -25.27 -2.21 -31.46
CA LYS A 201 -24.03 -2.78 -32.05
C LYS A 201 -22.79 -2.69 -31.15
N VAL A 202 -22.32 -3.87 -30.70
CA VAL A 202 -20.92 -4.32 -30.61
C VAL A 202 -19.84 -3.24 -30.44
N SER A 203 -19.29 -3.11 -29.22
CA SER A 203 -17.91 -3.56 -28.90
C SER A 203 -17.55 -3.39 -27.42
N GLN A 204 -17.34 -4.52 -26.73
CA GLN A 204 -16.23 -4.72 -25.78
C GLN A 204 -16.21 -3.95 -24.44
N GLU A 205 -17.23 -4.09 -23.59
CA GLU A 205 -17.07 -3.92 -22.12
C GLU A 205 -18.12 -4.67 -21.26
N ASN A 206 -18.50 -5.89 -21.65
CA ASN A 206 -19.64 -6.60 -21.07
C ASN A 206 -19.42 -7.26 -19.68
N GLY A 207 -18.19 -7.34 -19.16
CA GLY A 207 -17.91 -8.10 -17.94
C GLY A 207 -18.68 -7.63 -16.70
N ASN A 208 -18.67 -6.32 -16.44
CA ASN A 208 -19.20 -5.79 -15.18
C ASN A 208 -20.73 -5.70 -15.15
N SER A 209 -21.38 -5.51 -16.29
CA SER A 209 -22.85 -5.41 -16.36
C SER A 209 -23.52 -6.77 -16.19
N GLU A 210 -22.93 -7.82 -16.78
CA GLU A 210 -23.43 -9.20 -16.69
C GLU A 210 -23.23 -9.78 -15.29
N ASP A 211 -22.09 -9.50 -14.63
CA ASP A 211 -21.84 -9.84 -13.22
C ASP A 211 -22.77 -9.09 -12.24
N LEU A 212 -23.05 -7.79 -12.50
CA LEU A 212 -24.00 -7.03 -11.68
C LEU A 212 -25.43 -7.56 -11.85
N LEU A 213 -25.85 -7.91 -13.07
CA LEU A 213 -27.15 -8.50 -13.34
C LEU A 213 -27.29 -9.87 -12.65
N GLY A 214 -26.26 -10.72 -12.74
CA GLY A 214 -26.22 -12.01 -12.04
C GLY A 214 -26.28 -11.86 -10.51
N ARG A 215 -25.63 -10.82 -9.96
CA ARG A 215 -25.68 -10.55 -8.50
C ARG A 215 -27.03 -9.96 -8.06
N ILE A 216 -27.69 -9.15 -8.88
CA ILE A 216 -29.07 -8.69 -8.65
C ILE A 216 -30.02 -9.90 -8.65
N GLN A 217 -29.95 -10.75 -9.68
CA GLN A 217 -30.78 -11.97 -9.78
C GLN A 217 -30.57 -12.90 -8.59
N TRP A 218 -29.32 -13.05 -8.12
CA TRP A 218 -29.01 -13.84 -6.92
C TRP A 218 -29.67 -13.25 -5.65
N TYR A 219 -29.61 -11.94 -5.44
CA TYR A 219 -30.30 -11.28 -4.32
C TYR A 219 -31.83 -11.36 -4.45
N GLU A 220 -32.39 -11.28 -5.65
CA GLU A 220 -33.83 -11.48 -5.90
C GLU A 220 -34.27 -12.90 -5.55
N GLU A 221 -33.48 -13.92 -5.90
CA GLU A 221 -33.77 -15.32 -5.57
C GLU A 221 -33.56 -15.62 -4.08
N GLU A 222 -32.55 -15.04 -3.43
CA GLU A 222 -32.39 -15.11 -1.97
C GLU A 222 -33.56 -14.45 -1.23
N LEU A 223 -33.97 -13.25 -1.66
CA LEU A 223 -35.14 -12.54 -1.13
C LEU A 223 -36.44 -13.34 -1.33
N ASN A 224 -36.60 -13.98 -2.49
CA ASN A 224 -37.75 -14.85 -2.79
C ASN A 224 -37.76 -16.11 -1.91
N VAL A 225 -36.60 -16.72 -1.64
CA VAL A 225 -36.46 -17.83 -0.68
C VAL A 225 -36.75 -17.38 0.75
N ALA A 226 -36.27 -16.20 1.16
CA ALA A 226 -36.56 -15.61 2.47
C ALA A 226 -38.07 -15.31 2.64
N ASN A 227 -38.71 -14.70 1.64
CA ASN A 227 -40.15 -14.42 1.64
C ASN A 227 -41.00 -15.70 1.67
N LYS A 228 -40.59 -16.77 0.95
CA LYS A 228 -41.22 -18.08 1.04
C LYS A 228 -41.11 -18.68 2.45
N LYS A 229 -39.93 -18.60 3.08
CA LYS A 229 -39.74 -19.04 4.48
C LYS A 229 -40.59 -18.23 5.46
N LEU A 230 -40.60 -16.90 5.34
CA LEU A 230 -41.42 -16.01 6.15
C LEU A 230 -42.91 -16.37 6.04
N ARG A 231 -43.40 -16.59 4.82
CA ARG A 231 -44.78 -17.01 4.59
C ARG A 231 -45.07 -18.38 5.21
N CYS A 232 -44.20 -19.38 5.04
CA CYS A 232 -44.38 -20.67 5.71
C CYS A 232 -44.36 -20.56 7.26
N THR A 233 -43.53 -19.68 7.83
CA THR A 233 -43.55 -19.42 9.28
C THR A 233 -44.81 -18.67 9.72
N GLN A 234 -45.37 -17.82 8.86
CA GLN A 234 -46.62 -17.11 9.15
C GLN A 234 -47.84 -18.05 9.04
N ASP A 235 -47.90 -18.88 8.00
CA ASP A 235 -48.91 -19.94 7.85
C ASP A 235 -48.89 -20.89 9.07
N GLU A 236 -47.70 -21.23 9.60
CA GLU A 236 -47.56 -22.05 10.82
C GLU A 236 -47.93 -21.29 12.11
N MET A 237 -47.62 -19.99 12.21
CA MET A 237 -48.08 -19.16 13.33
C MET A 237 -49.61 -19.04 13.35
N GLU A 238 -50.25 -18.86 12.20
CA GLU A 238 -51.71 -18.88 12.04
C GLU A 238 -52.30 -20.26 12.41
N ARG A 239 -51.63 -21.35 12.02
CA ARG A 239 -52.00 -22.71 12.44
C ARG A 239 -51.92 -22.90 13.96
N LEU A 240 -50.87 -22.39 14.60
CA LEU A 240 -50.68 -22.48 16.05
C LEU A 240 -51.69 -21.61 16.83
N THR A 241 -52.05 -20.42 16.34
CA THR A 241 -53.11 -19.61 16.97
C THR A 241 -54.47 -20.28 16.85
N GLN A 242 -54.78 -20.89 15.71
CA GLN A 242 -56.01 -21.68 15.51
C GLN A 242 -56.10 -22.87 16.49
N ILE A 243 -55.02 -23.66 16.61
CA ILE A 243 -54.95 -24.76 17.58
C ILE A 243 -55.11 -24.26 19.02
N ASN A 244 -54.55 -23.09 19.36
CA ASN A 244 -54.68 -22.50 20.69
C ASN A 244 -56.12 -22.04 21.00
N ILE A 245 -56.85 -21.54 20.00
CA ILE A 245 -58.28 -21.21 20.11
C ILE A 245 -59.11 -22.48 20.30
N GLU A 246 -58.84 -23.53 19.53
CA GLU A 246 -59.53 -24.83 19.65
C GLU A 246 -59.29 -25.48 21.02
N ASN A 247 -58.05 -25.47 21.50
CA ASN A 247 -57.72 -25.92 22.86
C ASN A 247 -58.43 -25.08 23.93
N GLY A 248 -58.51 -23.75 23.77
CA GLY A 248 -59.27 -22.88 24.68
C GLY A 248 -60.76 -23.19 24.74
N LEU A 249 -61.38 -23.58 23.61
CA LEU A 249 -62.76 -24.03 23.56
C LEU A 249 -62.96 -25.40 24.25
N ILE A 250 -62.03 -26.34 24.06
CA ILE A 250 -62.03 -27.63 24.75
C ILE A 250 -61.88 -27.43 26.27
N ASP A 251 -60.98 -26.54 26.70
CA ASP A 251 -60.76 -26.20 28.10
C ASP A 251 -62.01 -25.59 28.76
N ALA A 252 -62.75 -24.75 28.02
CA ALA A 252 -64.03 -24.20 28.46
C ALA A 252 -65.13 -25.28 28.56
N TYR A 253 -65.17 -26.21 27.61
CA TYR A 253 -66.08 -27.36 27.61
C TYR A 253 -65.83 -28.27 28.82
N ILE A 254 -64.57 -28.68 29.05
CA ILE A 254 -64.18 -29.48 30.22
C ILE A 254 -64.55 -28.76 31.52
N LYS A 255 -64.30 -27.44 31.64
CA LYS A 255 -64.72 -26.66 32.82
C LYS A 255 -66.24 -26.73 33.04
N SER A 256 -67.05 -26.58 31.98
CA SER A 256 -68.52 -26.74 32.08
C SER A 256 -68.95 -28.15 32.53
N GLU A 257 -68.26 -29.18 32.08
CA GLU A 257 -68.58 -30.57 32.39
C GLU A 257 -68.16 -30.91 33.84
N THR A 258 -67.02 -30.40 34.31
CA THR A 258 -66.61 -30.52 35.71
C THR A 258 -67.58 -29.83 36.69
N ILE A 259 -68.18 -28.69 36.31
CA ILE A 259 -69.23 -28.04 37.11
C ILE A 259 -70.47 -28.92 37.20
N GLN A 260 -70.92 -29.52 36.08
CA GLN A 260 -72.04 -30.46 36.08
C GLN A 260 -71.75 -31.72 36.92
N VAL A 261 -70.53 -32.25 36.88
CA VAL A 261 -70.10 -33.38 37.73
C VAL A 261 -70.14 -33.02 39.21
N LEU A 262 -69.70 -31.81 39.60
CA LEU A 262 -69.77 -31.34 40.99
C LEU A 262 -71.22 -31.17 41.47
N GLU A 263 -72.09 -30.59 40.65
CA GLU A 263 -73.53 -30.49 40.98
C GLU A 263 -74.19 -31.87 41.12
N LEU A 264 -73.80 -32.85 40.29
CA LEU A 264 -74.30 -34.22 40.40
C LEU A 264 -73.75 -34.93 41.64
N GLN A 265 -72.50 -34.68 42.03
CA GLN A 265 -71.93 -35.18 43.28
C GLN A 265 -72.64 -34.60 44.51
N GLU A 266 -72.98 -33.31 44.50
CA GLU A 266 -73.76 -32.68 45.58
C GLU A 266 -75.19 -33.25 45.66
N LYS A 267 -75.86 -33.46 44.52
CA LYS A 267 -77.17 -34.13 44.45
C LYS A 267 -77.12 -35.58 44.95
N ILE A 268 -76.06 -36.33 44.63
CA ILE A 268 -75.83 -37.68 45.14
C ILE A 268 -75.62 -37.65 46.66
N ALA A 269 -74.81 -36.72 47.18
CA ALA A 269 -74.56 -36.58 48.61
C ALA A 269 -75.84 -36.26 49.40
N ALA A 270 -76.68 -35.36 48.87
CA ALA A 270 -77.99 -35.05 49.44
C ALA A 270 -78.91 -36.29 49.48
N LEU A 271 -79.00 -37.03 48.36
CA LEU A 271 -79.81 -38.25 48.29
C LEU A 271 -79.30 -39.38 49.20
N THR A 272 -77.99 -39.51 49.41
CA THR A 272 -77.46 -40.47 50.40
C THR A 272 -77.82 -40.08 51.83
N LEU A 273 -77.85 -38.79 52.16
CA LEU A 273 -78.25 -38.29 53.48
C LEU A 273 -79.76 -38.47 53.71
N GLU A 274 -80.58 -38.31 52.67
CA GLU A 274 -82.02 -38.62 52.69
C GLU A 274 -82.27 -40.15 52.86
N LEU A 275 -81.44 -40.99 52.24
CA LEU A 275 -81.50 -42.45 52.35
C LEU A 275 -81.07 -42.97 53.74
N GLU A 276 -80.08 -42.32 54.38
CA GLU A 276 -79.72 -42.63 55.77
C GLU A 276 -80.81 -42.20 56.74
N LYS A 277 -81.46 -41.05 56.51
CA LYS A 277 -82.62 -40.62 57.29
C LYS A 277 -83.79 -41.61 57.16
N SER A 278 -84.18 -42.02 55.96
CA SER A 278 -85.31 -42.95 55.77
C SER A 278 -85.03 -44.32 56.38
N LYS A 279 -83.81 -44.85 56.25
CA LYS A 279 -83.40 -46.10 56.93
C LYS A 279 -83.38 -45.99 58.45
N SER A 280 -83.21 -44.78 59.01
CA SER A 280 -83.27 -44.55 60.46
C SER A 280 -84.69 -44.42 61.03
N SER A 281 -85.72 -44.31 60.19
CA SER A 281 -87.12 -44.10 60.63
C SER A 281 -88.05 -45.31 60.49
N GLU A 282 -87.60 -46.45 59.97
CA GLU A 282 -88.46 -47.63 59.68
C GLU A 282 -88.29 -48.83 60.63
N LEU A 283 -87.52 -48.71 61.72
CA LEU A 283 -87.31 -49.79 62.71
C LEU A 283 -87.75 -49.41 64.14
N ALA A 284 -88.96 -48.86 64.29
CA ALA A 284 -89.50 -48.50 65.61
C ALA A 284 -91.04 -48.52 65.76
N THR A 285 -91.78 -49.47 65.17
CA THR A 285 -93.17 -49.79 65.62
C THR A 285 -93.60 -51.23 65.29
N ASN A 286 -94.08 -51.93 66.33
CA ASN A 286 -95.11 -52.97 66.32
C ASN A 286 -94.89 -54.29 65.54
N VAL A 287 -94.45 -55.34 66.25
CA VAL A 287 -95.23 -56.60 66.38
C VAL A 287 -95.06 -57.11 67.82
N GLY A 288 -96.15 -57.48 68.47
CA GLY A 288 -96.17 -58.00 69.85
C GLY A 288 -97.50 -58.68 70.16
N ASP A 289 -97.58 -59.95 69.76
CA ASP A 289 -98.35 -61.08 70.32
C ASP A 289 -99.83 -60.90 70.72
N LEU A 290 -100.68 -61.68 70.04
CA LEU A 290 -101.96 -62.18 70.55
C LEU A 290 -102.15 -63.62 70.05
N GLU A 291 -102.28 -64.60 70.96
CA GLU A 291 -103.39 -65.59 71.01
C GLU A 291 -103.16 -66.68 72.08
N GLU A 292 -104.05 -66.68 73.09
CA GLU A 292 -104.39 -67.73 74.08
C GLU A 292 -105.87 -67.42 74.44
N ASP A 293 -106.78 -68.37 74.73
CA ASP A 293 -106.77 -69.83 74.63
C ASP A 293 -108.26 -70.30 74.53
N ALA A 294 -108.49 -71.60 74.32
CA ALA A 294 -109.81 -72.21 74.12
C ALA A 294 -110.58 -72.56 75.41
N GLY A 295 -111.87 -72.91 75.25
CA GLY A 295 -112.74 -73.48 76.28
C GLY A 295 -114.15 -72.87 76.30
N LEU A 296 -115.26 -73.60 76.47
CA LEU A 296 -115.43 -74.92 77.10
C LEU A 296 -116.74 -75.64 76.66
N GLN A 297 -116.72 -76.97 76.81
CA GLN A 297 -117.80 -77.92 77.12
C GLN A 297 -119.09 -77.93 76.24
N ASP A 298 -119.34 -78.91 75.38
CA ASP A 298 -119.58 -80.37 75.59
C ASP A 298 -120.91 -80.74 76.29
N GLN A 299 -121.80 -81.40 75.54
CA GLN A 299 -122.55 -82.56 76.04
C GLN A 299 -123.23 -83.36 74.91
N LYS A 300 -123.29 -84.69 75.14
CA LYS A 300 -124.32 -85.64 74.66
C LYS A 300 -124.05 -86.55 73.44
N LEU A 301 -123.01 -87.36 73.59
CA LEU A 301 -123.05 -88.84 73.53
C LEU A 301 -123.49 -89.57 72.22
N HIS A 302 -122.50 -90.21 71.60
CA HIS A 302 -122.52 -91.62 71.13
C HIS A 302 -123.43 -92.05 69.96
N LEU A 303 -123.61 -91.23 68.93
CA LEU A 303 -124.03 -91.70 67.59
C LEU A 303 -123.24 -91.08 66.41
N SER A 304 -122.07 -90.46 66.65
CA SER A 304 -121.29 -89.71 65.63
C SER A 304 -120.02 -90.41 65.12
N GLU A 305 -119.51 -91.41 65.84
CA GLU A 305 -118.17 -91.99 65.59
C GLU A 305 -118.03 -92.67 64.21
N GLU A 306 -119.08 -93.34 63.71
CA GLU A 306 -119.03 -94.01 62.39
C GLU A 306 -119.08 -93.03 61.21
N GLU A 307 -119.79 -91.90 61.33
CA GLU A 307 -119.80 -90.87 60.28
C GLU A 307 -118.49 -90.07 60.23
N GLU A 308 -117.86 -89.82 61.38
CA GLU A 308 -116.55 -89.16 61.42
C GLU A 308 -115.47 -90.05 60.80
N VAL A 309 -115.46 -91.36 61.07
CA VAL A 309 -114.54 -92.29 60.40
C VAL A 309 -114.77 -92.33 58.88
N ALA A 310 -116.00 -92.11 58.40
CA ALA A 310 -116.28 -91.99 56.97
C ALA A 310 -115.78 -90.66 56.37
N ARG A 311 -116.01 -89.53 57.05
CA ARG A 311 -115.49 -88.21 56.64
C ARG A 311 -113.95 -88.18 56.63
N LEU A 312 -113.32 -88.64 57.71
CA LEU A 312 -111.87 -88.73 57.84
C LEU A 312 -111.23 -89.66 56.78
N LYS A 313 -111.92 -90.71 56.31
CA LYS A 313 -111.43 -91.53 55.18
C LYS A 313 -111.49 -90.80 53.84
N LEU A 314 -112.49 -89.96 53.63
CA LEU A 314 -112.62 -89.16 52.41
C LEU A 314 -111.57 -88.04 52.40
N GLU A 315 -111.40 -87.34 53.52
CA GLU A 315 -110.30 -86.39 53.74
C GLU A 315 -108.92 -87.06 53.64
N LEU A 316 -108.77 -88.32 54.08
CA LEU A 316 -107.52 -89.08 53.93
C LEU A 316 -107.21 -89.38 52.46
N GLU A 317 -108.18 -89.78 51.63
CA GLU A 317 -107.95 -89.94 50.20
C GLU A 317 -107.79 -88.59 49.46
N GLU A 318 -108.44 -87.51 49.91
CA GLU A 318 -108.25 -86.18 49.35
C GLU A 318 -106.87 -85.59 49.65
N THR A 319 -106.39 -85.68 50.90
CA THR A 319 -105.02 -85.33 51.31
C THR A 319 -103.98 -86.21 50.64
N LYS A 320 -104.25 -87.51 50.46
CA LYS A 320 -103.38 -88.45 49.70
C LYS A 320 -103.39 -88.17 48.20
N SER A 321 -104.48 -87.68 47.63
CA SER A 321 -104.52 -87.18 46.24
C SER A 321 -103.72 -85.88 46.10
N SER A 322 -103.74 -85.04 47.14
CA SER A 322 -102.96 -83.80 47.20
C SER A 322 -101.47 -84.07 47.41
N LEU A 323 -101.13 -85.04 48.25
CA LEU A 323 -99.78 -85.55 48.45
C LEU A 323 -99.20 -86.09 47.15
N LYS A 324 -99.95 -86.88 46.37
CA LYS A 324 -99.51 -87.34 45.03
C LYS A 324 -99.26 -86.18 44.05
N LYS A 325 -100.05 -85.11 44.09
CA LYS A 325 -99.78 -83.91 43.27
C LYS A 325 -98.50 -83.21 43.72
N ILE A 326 -98.26 -83.11 45.02
CA ILE A 326 -97.03 -82.56 45.61
C ILE A 326 -95.83 -83.44 45.27
N GLU A 327 -95.94 -84.77 45.29
CA GLU A 327 -94.89 -85.72 44.87
C GLU A 327 -94.53 -85.55 43.38
N VAL A 328 -95.53 -85.39 42.51
CA VAL A 328 -95.31 -85.12 41.07
C VAL A 328 -94.65 -83.75 40.87
N TRP A 329 -95.10 -82.70 41.56
CA TRP A 329 -94.45 -81.39 41.52
C TRP A 329 -93.04 -81.40 42.11
N ALA A 330 -92.78 -82.19 43.16
CA ALA A 330 -91.44 -82.35 43.73
C ALA A 330 -90.50 -83.08 42.78
N ALA A 331 -91.00 -84.08 42.02
CA ALA A 331 -90.23 -84.73 40.96
C ALA A 331 -89.96 -83.77 39.79
N GLU A 332 -90.94 -82.98 39.36
CA GLU A 332 -90.75 -82.02 38.25
C GLU A 332 -89.85 -80.84 38.64
N LEU A 333 -89.93 -80.36 39.88
CA LEU A 333 -88.96 -79.40 40.44
C LEU A 333 -87.55 -79.99 40.56
N LYS A 334 -87.43 -81.30 40.81
CA LYS A 334 -86.14 -81.99 40.85
C LYS A 334 -85.52 -82.07 39.44
N ASP A 335 -86.29 -82.46 38.43
CA ASP A 335 -85.83 -82.47 37.02
C ASP A 335 -85.50 -81.05 36.51
N GLN A 336 -86.26 -80.03 36.94
CA GLN A 336 -85.93 -78.62 36.68
C GLN A 336 -84.61 -78.22 37.34
N ASN A 337 -84.35 -78.63 38.59
CA ASN A 337 -83.07 -78.36 39.24
C ASN A 337 -81.91 -79.11 38.55
N GLU A 338 -82.07 -80.37 38.16
CA GLU A 338 -81.02 -81.14 37.46
C GLU A 338 -80.70 -80.54 36.07
N THR A 339 -81.72 -80.04 35.35
CA THR A 339 -81.51 -79.33 34.08
C THR A 339 -80.89 -77.94 34.27
N LEU A 340 -81.21 -77.22 35.36
CA LEU A 340 -80.53 -75.98 35.72
C LEU A 340 -79.07 -76.22 36.12
N ASP A 341 -78.75 -77.24 36.91
CA ASP A 341 -77.37 -77.61 37.29
C ASP A 341 -76.52 -77.98 36.07
N MET A 342 -77.11 -78.72 35.11
CA MET A 342 -76.46 -79.01 33.83
C MET A 342 -76.16 -77.73 33.04
N ASN A 343 -77.11 -76.78 33.01
CA ASN A 343 -76.92 -75.49 32.35
C ASN A 343 -75.86 -74.62 33.05
N VAL A 344 -75.84 -74.60 34.39
CA VAL A 344 -74.79 -73.91 35.18
C VAL A 344 -73.43 -74.51 34.87
N SER A 345 -73.31 -75.84 34.91
CA SER A 345 -72.07 -76.56 34.60
C SER A 345 -71.55 -76.25 33.19
N ASN A 346 -72.43 -76.23 32.18
CA ASN A 346 -72.07 -75.85 30.81
C ASN A 346 -71.56 -74.39 30.74
N ARG A 347 -72.23 -73.45 31.42
CA ARG A 347 -71.80 -72.05 31.49
C ARG A 347 -70.48 -71.89 32.23
N ASP A 348 -70.22 -72.67 33.27
CA ASP A 348 -68.93 -72.67 33.98
C ASP A 348 -67.79 -73.17 33.08
N THR A 349 -68.04 -74.19 32.23
CA THR A 349 -67.06 -74.61 31.21
C THR A 349 -66.82 -73.53 30.16
N GLU A 350 -67.87 -72.87 29.64
CA GLU A 350 -67.74 -71.75 28.70
C GLU A 350 -66.96 -70.58 29.32
N ILE A 351 -67.23 -70.23 30.58
CA ILE A 351 -66.50 -69.21 31.33
C ILE A 351 -65.02 -69.60 31.51
N ALA A 352 -64.72 -70.88 31.74
CA ALA A 352 -63.34 -71.36 31.85
C ALA A 352 -62.58 -71.27 30.51
N GLU A 353 -63.21 -71.65 29.40
CA GLU A 353 -62.64 -71.51 28.05
C GLU A 353 -62.42 -70.04 27.68
N LEU A 354 -63.41 -69.17 27.91
CA LEU A 354 -63.28 -67.73 27.68
C LEU A 354 -62.16 -67.10 28.51
N LYS A 355 -62.01 -67.50 29.79
CA LYS A 355 -60.87 -67.07 30.64
C LYS A 355 -59.52 -67.50 30.07
N LEU A 356 -59.44 -68.69 29.47
CA LEU A 356 -58.20 -69.19 28.85
C LEU A 356 -57.87 -68.41 27.56
N VAL A 357 -58.87 -68.14 26.71
CA VAL A 357 -58.71 -67.31 25.50
C VAL A 357 -58.30 -65.88 25.86
N ILE A 358 -58.93 -65.28 26.88
CA ILE A 358 -58.55 -63.94 27.40
C ILE A 358 -57.10 -63.96 27.92
N SER A 359 -56.68 -65.03 28.63
CA SER A 359 -55.32 -65.15 29.14
C SER A 359 -54.28 -65.24 28.02
N ASP A 360 -54.53 -66.02 26.97
CA ASP A 360 -53.66 -66.11 25.79
C ASP A 360 -53.61 -64.78 25.02
N ALA A 361 -54.74 -64.09 24.85
CA ALA A 361 -54.79 -62.76 24.25
C ALA A 361 -53.99 -61.71 25.07
N VAL A 362 -54.09 -61.75 26.39
CA VAL A 362 -53.30 -60.89 27.30
C VAL A 362 -51.80 -61.22 27.23
N LEU A 363 -51.42 -62.50 27.11
CA LEU A 363 -50.02 -62.88 26.92
C LEU A 363 -49.46 -62.38 25.58
N LYS A 364 -50.21 -62.51 24.49
CA LYS A 364 -49.86 -61.97 23.17
C LYS A 364 -49.69 -60.45 23.19
N PHE A 365 -50.67 -59.74 23.75
CA PHE A 365 -50.61 -58.29 23.90
C PHE A 365 -49.41 -57.83 24.75
N ASN A 366 -49.09 -58.54 25.84
CA ASN A 366 -47.91 -58.24 26.65
C ASN A 366 -46.58 -58.51 25.90
N ALA A 367 -46.54 -59.55 25.06
CA ALA A 367 -45.38 -59.82 24.20
C ALA A 367 -45.18 -58.73 23.14
N GLU A 368 -46.25 -58.30 22.47
CA GLU A 368 -46.24 -57.19 21.51
C GLU A 368 -45.85 -55.87 22.19
N LYS A 369 -46.42 -55.57 23.37
CA LYS A 369 -46.02 -54.42 24.20
C LYS A 369 -44.54 -54.45 24.56
N SER A 370 -43.99 -55.63 24.89
CA SER A 370 -42.55 -55.79 25.16
C SER A 370 -41.68 -55.57 23.90
N GLN A 371 -42.15 -55.97 22.72
CA GLN A 371 -41.46 -55.69 21.46
C GLN A 371 -41.50 -54.20 21.12
N LEU A 372 -42.66 -53.56 21.22
CA LEU A 372 -42.82 -52.12 21.01
C LEU A 372 -41.94 -51.31 21.98
N GLN A 373 -41.89 -51.70 23.26
CA GLN A 373 -41.00 -51.04 24.24
C GLN A 373 -39.52 -51.11 23.84
N LYS A 374 -39.06 -52.24 23.29
CA LYS A 374 -37.68 -52.38 22.78
C LYS A 374 -37.42 -51.50 21.55
N VAL A 375 -38.40 -51.41 20.64
CA VAL A 375 -38.31 -50.53 19.46
C VAL A 375 -38.27 -49.07 19.87
N ILE A 376 -39.10 -48.66 20.84
CA ILE A 376 -39.09 -47.31 21.41
C ILE A 376 -37.71 -46.97 21.98
N SER A 377 -37.15 -47.81 22.85
CA SER A 377 -35.83 -47.54 23.44
C SER A 377 -34.70 -47.52 22.40
N ALA A 378 -34.74 -48.38 21.37
CA ALA A 378 -33.77 -48.33 20.27
C ALA A 378 -33.88 -47.05 19.42
N LEU A 379 -35.10 -46.52 19.24
CA LEU A 379 -35.33 -45.24 18.56
C LEU A 379 -34.88 -44.05 19.42
N GLU A 380 -35.13 -44.09 20.74
CA GLU A 380 -34.65 -43.10 21.70
C GLU A 380 -33.11 -43.03 21.72
N GLU A 381 -32.42 -44.19 21.79
CA GLU A 381 -30.97 -44.28 21.69
C GLU A 381 -30.44 -43.71 20.37
N GLY A 382 -31.07 -44.05 19.25
CA GLY A 382 -30.72 -43.52 17.92
C GLY A 382 -30.93 -42.01 17.80
N GLN A 383 -32.01 -41.47 18.38
CA GLN A 383 -32.27 -40.04 18.44
C GLN A 383 -31.18 -39.30 19.22
N VAL A 384 -30.78 -39.82 20.39
CA VAL A 384 -29.69 -39.23 21.20
C VAL A 384 -28.35 -39.29 20.46
N GLU A 385 -28.04 -40.38 19.74
CA GLU A 385 -26.82 -40.45 18.93
C GLU A 385 -26.81 -39.43 17.78
N LEU A 386 -27.95 -39.26 17.09
CA LEU A 386 -28.11 -38.26 16.03
C LEU A 386 -28.02 -36.83 16.58
N GLU A 387 -28.61 -36.55 17.74
CA GLU A 387 -28.54 -35.24 18.39
C GLU A 387 -27.11 -34.91 18.85
N MET A 388 -26.35 -35.89 19.35
CA MET A 388 -24.92 -35.71 19.65
C MET A 388 -24.08 -35.45 18.38
N LYS A 389 -24.35 -36.17 17.28
CA LYS A 389 -23.70 -35.93 15.99
C LYS A 389 -24.04 -34.54 15.43
N LEU A 390 -25.29 -34.11 15.56
CA LEU A 390 -25.76 -32.78 15.17
C LEU A 390 -25.00 -31.70 15.95
N LYS A 391 -25.02 -31.72 17.29
CA LYS A 391 -24.32 -30.77 18.16
C LYS A 391 -22.81 -30.71 17.92
N SER A 392 -22.19 -31.87 17.64
CA SER A 392 -20.78 -31.95 17.25
C SER A 392 -20.52 -31.27 15.89
N SER A 393 -21.41 -31.48 14.90
CA SER A 393 -21.33 -30.84 13.60
C SER A 393 -21.57 -29.33 13.65
N GLU A 394 -22.53 -28.87 14.46
CA GLU A 394 -22.81 -27.44 14.73
C GLU A 394 -21.61 -26.76 15.38
N SER A 395 -21.00 -27.40 16.39
CA SER A 395 -19.77 -26.89 17.03
C SER A 395 -18.61 -26.76 16.04
N ARG A 396 -18.48 -27.70 15.10
CA ARG A 396 -17.47 -27.65 14.03
C ARG A 396 -17.79 -26.55 13.01
N ILE A 397 -19.06 -26.35 12.66
CA ILE A 397 -19.48 -25.25 11.77
C ILE A 397 -19.18 -23.91 12.44
N GLN A 398 -19.50 -23.74 13.74
CA GLN A 398 -19.21 -22.51 14.48
C GLN A 398 -17.71 -22.19 14.49
N SER A 399 -16.84 -23.19 14.75
CA SER A 399 -15.39 -23.01 14.68
C SER A 399 -14.93 -22.55 13.28
N LEU A 400 -15.48 -23.13 12.22
CA LEU A 400 -15.14 -22.75 10.84
C LEU A 400 -15.66 -21.34 10.48
N VAL A 401 -16.83 -20.95 10.99
CA VAL A 401 -17.37 -19.59 10.83
C VAL A 401 -16.47 -18.56 11.52
N ASP A 402 -15.98 -18.86 12.72
CA ASP A 402 -15.09 -17.96 13.44
C ASP A 402 -13.67 -17.93 12.85
N ASP A 403 -13.20 -19.04 12.24
CA ASP A 403 -12.00 -19.07 11.40
C ASP A 403 -12.16 -18.19 10.16
N CYS A 404 -13.28 -18.30 9.43
CA CYS A 404 -13.57 -17.45 8.26
C CYS A 404 -13.63 -15.97 8.61
N LYS A 405 -14.23 -15.60 9.75
CA LYS A 405 -14.25 -14.20 10.23
C LYS A 405 -12.84 -13.67 10.48
N ARG A 406 -11.95 -14.46 11.10
CA ARG A 406 -10.55 -14.03 11.30
C ARG A 406 -9.84 -13.82 9.97
N VAL A 407 -9.98 -14.75 9.03
CA VAL A 407 -9.34 -14.64 7.70
C VAL A 407 -9.86 -13.41 6.94
N GLU A 408 -11.15 -13.07 7.04
CA GLU A 408 -11.68 -11.86 6.41
C GLU A 408 -11.15 -10.59 7.09
N HIS A 409 -10.99 -10.56 8.41
CA HIS A 409 -10.32 -9.46 9.11
C HIS A 409 -8.84 -9.32 8.72
N GLU A 410 -8.09 -10.43 8.68
CA GLU A 410 -6.67 -10.46 8.24
C GLU A 410 -6.52 -9.99 6.79
N LYS A 411 -7.48 -10.35 5.91
CA LYS A 411 -7.54 -9.90 4.51
C LYS A 411 -7.82 -8.39 4.41
N ILE A 412 -8.75 -7.84 5.20
CA ILE A 412 -9.03 -6.40 5.23
C ILE A 412 -7.80 -5.64 5.76
N GLU A 413 -7.15 -6.12 6.82
CA GLU A 413 -5.92 -5.52 7.34
C GLU A 413 -4.78 -5.56 6.32
N PHE A 414 -4.60 -6.69 5.63
CA PHE A 414 -3.63 -6.81 4.54
C PHE A 414 -3.93 -5.87 3.37
N GLN A 415 -5.21 -5.74 2.98
CA GLN A 415 -5.62 -4.81 1.92
C GLN A 415 -5.32 -3.36 2.30
N VAL A 416 -5.66 -2.93 3.52
CA VAL A 416 -5.34 -1.57 4.00
C VAL A 416 -3.82 -1.33 4.06
N LEU A 417 -3.02 -2.33 4.48
CA LEU A 417 -1.56 -2.24 4.45
C LEU A 417 -1.00 -2.16 3.02
N GLN A 418 -1.63 -2.83 2.05
CA GLN A 418 -1.27 -2.74 0.64
C GLN A 418 -1.63 -1.35 0.06
N GLU A 419 -2.84 -0.86 0.31
CA GLU A 419 -3.31 0.47 -0.14
C GLU A 419 -2.43 1.59 0.42
N ASN A 420 -2.07 1.54 1.71
CA ASN A 420 -1.12 2.48 2.32
C ASN A 420 0.26 2.42 1.65
N ARG A 421 0.78 1.21 1.38
CA ARG A 421 2.06 1.04 0.68
C ARG A 421 2.01 1.58 -0.75
N GLU A 422 0.90 1.38 -1.46
CA GLU A 422 0.72 1.92 -2.81
C GLU A 422 0.65 3.46 -2.79
N ALA A 423 0.00 4.05 -1.78
CA ALA A 423 -0.02 5.50 -1.56
C ALA A 423 1.38 6.08 -1.24
N ASP A 424 2.16 5.42 -0.37
CA ASP A 424 3.54 5.82 -0.06
C ASP A 424 4.41 5.81 -1.31
N MET A 425 4.39 4.70 -2.08
CA MET A 425 5.15 4.58 -3.32
C MET A 425 4.68 5.59 -4.39
N HIS A 426 3.39 5.91 -4.44
CA HIS A 426 2.86 6.94 -5.33
C HIS A 426 3.35 8.35 -4.93
N SER A 427 3.40 8.65 -3.63
CA SER A 427 3.97 9.89 -3.09
C SER A 427 5.46 10.03 -3.43
N GLU A 428 6.25 8.97 -3.23
CA GLU A 428 7.66 8.94 -3.66
C GLU A 428 7.80 9.16 -5.17
N MET A 429 6.94 8.55 -6.00
CA MET A 429 6.92 8.77 -7.45
C MET A 429 6.59 10.21 -7.83
N GLU A 430 5.63 10.87 -7.18
CA GLU A 430 5.32 12.28 -7.41
C GLU A 430 6.49 13.21 -7.03
N ILE A 431 7.13 12.96 -5.88
CA ILE A 431 8.34 13.70 -5.45
C ILE A 431 9.47 13.54 -6.47
N LEU A 432 9.73 12.31 -6.94
CA LEU A 432 10.77 12.05 -7.94
C LEU A 432 10.45 12.67 -9.31
N LYS A 433 9.18 12.69 -9.74
CA LYS A 433 8.75 13.41 -10.94
C LYS A 433 9.04 14.91 -10.80
N ALA A 434 8.69 15.51 -9.67
CA ALA A 434 8.95 16.93 -9.41
C ALA A 434 10.46 17.24 -9.43
N GLU A 435 11.30 16.40 -8.83
CA GLU A 435 12.76 16.56 -8.85
C GLU A 435 13.34 16.38 -10.27
N ILE A 436 12.79 15.49 -11.08
CA ILE A 436 13.17 15.33 -12.50
C ILE A 436 12.82 16.59 -13.30
N VAL A 437 11.62 17.16 -13.11
CA VAL A 437 11.21 18.41 -13.76
C VAL A 437 12.12 19.58 -13.33
N GLU A 438 12.44 19.70 -12.04
CA GLU A 438 13.36 20.73 -11.55
C GLU A 438 14.76 20.58 -12.16
N LYS A 439 15.30 19.35 -12.20
CA LYS A 439 16.58 19.06 -12.86
C LYS A 439 16.54 19.36 -14.36
N GLY A 440 15.41 19.11 -15.02
CA GLY A 440 15.16 19.48 -16.42
C GLY A 440 15.27 21.00 -16.63
N ASN A 441 14.58 21.79 -15.79
CA ASN A 441 14.62 23.26 -15.84
C ASN A 441 16.04 23.80 -15.62
N ARG A 442 16.78 23.26 -14.63
CA ARG A 442 18.18 23.62 -14.37
C ARG A 442 19.11 23.27 -15.53
N LEU A 443 18.86 22.14 -16.23
CA LEU A 443 19.61 21.77 -17.44
C LEU A 443 19.29 22.70 -18.61
N GLU A 444 18.05 23.14 -18.77
CA GLU A 444 17.66 24.10 -19.82
C GLU A 444 18.33 25.47 -19.58
N GLU A 445 18.36 25.95 -18.33
CA GLU A 445 19.08 27.17 -17.94
C GLU A 445 20.59 27.04 -18.18
N LEU A 446 21.20 25.92 -17.78
CA LEU A 446 22.61 25.66 -18.05
C LEU A 446 22.89 25.60 -19.57
N ASN A 447 21.99 25.03 -20.36
CA ASN A 447 22.14 25.03 -21.82
C ASN A 447 22.05 26.45 -22.41
N LYS A 448 21.13 27.30 -21.94
CA LYS A 448 21.04 28.71 -22.34
C LYS A 448 22.34 29.48 -22.03
N THR A 449 22.94 29.26 -20.86
CA THR A 449 24.23 29.90 -20.51
C THR A 449 25.39 29.36 -21.36
N MET A 450 25.42 28.05 -21.64
CA MET A 450 26.38 27.43 -22.55
C MET A 450 26.27 27.98 -23.97
N ASP A 451 25.06 28.14 -24.52
CA ASP A 451 24.85 28.69 -25.85
C ASP A 451 25.22 30.18 -25.92
N GLY A 452 24.96 30.96 -24.86
CA GLY A 452 25.49 32.32 -24.73
C GLY A 452 27.02 32.39 -24.67
N LEU A 453 27.68 31.43 -24.00
CA LEU A 453 29.14 31.34 -23.97
C LEU A 453 29.73 30.92 -25.33
N LYS A 454 29.06 30.04 -26.09
CA LYS A 454 29.45 29.72 -27.48
C LYS A 454 29.39 30.97 -28.36
N LEU A 455 28.29 31.71 -28.32
CA LEU A 455 28.14 32.96 -29.08
C LEU A 455 29.28 33.96 -28.77
N ASN A 456 29.60 34.14 -27.48
CA ASN A 456 30.73 34.99 -27.07
C ASN A 456 32.10 34.47 -27.53
N PHE A 457 32.29 33.15 -27.62
CA PHE A 457 33.51 32.55 -28.14
C PHE A 457 33.64 32.74 -29.65
N ASP A 458 32.51 32.64 -30.37
CA ASP A 458 32.45 32.87 -31.81
C ASP A 458 32.74 34.35 -32.13
N THR A 459 32.16 35.31 -31.40
CA THR A 459 32.47 36.75 -31.59
C THR A 459 33.93 37.08 -31.26
N LEU A 460 34.49 36.52 -30.18
CA LEU A 460 35.92 36.69 -29.85
C LEU A 460 36.84 36.02 -30.89
N THR A 461 36.37 34.97 -31.55
CA THR A 461 37.06 34.32 -32.67
C THR A 461 37.10 35.22 -33.90
N GLU A 462 35.96 35.85 -34.24
CA GLU A 462 35.87 36.85 -35.32
C GLU A 462 36.78 38.06 -35.06
N GLU A 463 36.74 38.64 -33.85
CA GLU A 463 37.63 39.75 -33.45
C GLU A 463 39.12 39.37 -33.56
N ARG A 464 39.48 38.17 -33.10
CA ARG A 464 40.86 37.63 -33.20
C ARG A 464 41.30 37.46 -34.65
N ASP A 465 40.41 37.01 -35.54
CA ASP A 465 40.74 36.85 -36.96
C ASP A 465 40.81 38.19 -37.71
N GLU A 466 39.99 39.19 -37.33
CA GLU A 466 40.14 40.57 -37.81
C GLU A 466 41.48 41.18 -37.38
N LEU A 467 41.89 40.98 -36.12
CA LEU A 467 43.19 41.42 -35.62
C LEU A 467 44.36 40.68 -36.30
N ASN A 468 44.24 39.37 -36.54
CA ASN A 468 45.24 38.60 -37.28
C ASN A 468 45.40 39.08 -38.73
N ALA A 469 44.29 39.46 -39.39
CA ALA A 469 44.34 40.06 -40.72
C ALA A 469 45.05 41.42 -40.72
N LYS A 470 44.77 42.27 -39.72
CA LYS A 470 45.47 43.56 -39.51
C LYS A 470 46.97 43.35 -39.25
N ILE A 471 47.35 42.39 -38.40
CA ILE A 471 48.76 42.04 -38.13
C ILE A 471 49.45 41.55 -39.41
N SER A 472 48.81 40.64 -40.15
CA SER A 472 49.37 40.10 -41.41
C SER A 472 49.61 41.20 -42.44
N SER A 473 48.69 42.17 -42.54
CA SER A 473 48.84 43.36 -43.38
C SER A 473 50.04 44.21 -42.93
N LEU A 474 50.14 44.55 -41.64
CA LEU A 474 51.26 45.33 -41.09
C LEU A 474 52.63 44.63 -41.25
N VAL A 475 52.67 43.30 -41.15
CA VAL A 475 53.88 42.50 -41.37
C VAL A 475 54.29 42.52 -42.85
N ALA A 476 53.34 42.40 -43.79
CA ALA A 476 53.63 42.55 -45.21
C ALA A 476 54.12 43.97 -45.55
N ASP A 477 53.49 44.99 -44.95
CA ASP A 477 53.89 46.39 -45.05
C ASP A 477 55.31 46.63 -44.52
N ALA A 478 55.65 46.08 -43.35
CA ALA A 478 56.99 46.16 -42.76
C ALA A 478 58.03 45.46 -43.64
N GLY A 479 57.75 44.23 -44.11
CA GLY A 479 58.60 43.52 -45.05
C GLY A 479 58.85 44.31 -46.33
N SER A 480 57.83 44.97 -46.90
CA SER A 480 57.99 45.83 -48.08
C SER A 480 58.89 47.06 -47.85
N ARG A 481 58.96 47.56 -46.61
CA ARG A 481 59.86 48.66 -46.22
C ARG A 481 61.28 48.13 -46.02
N ASP A 482 61.45 46.99 -45.38
CA ASP A 482 62.76 46.33 -45.21
C ASP A 482 63.36 45.95 -46.57
N ASP A 483 62.53 45.44 -47.50
CA ASP A 483 62.90 45.19 -48.91
C ASP A 483 63.41 46.45 -49.64
N LYS A 484 62.92 47.63 -49.26
CA LYS A 484 63.38 48.92 -49.78
C LYS A 484 64.61 49.46 -49.04
N ILE A 485 64.76 49.16 -47.75
CA ILE A 485 65.90 49.58 -46.92
C ILE A 485 67.15 48.79 -47.32
N ARG A 486 67.06 47.46 -47.50
CA ARG A 486 68.19 46.59 -47.89
C ARG A 486 69.05 47.13 -49.05
N PRO A 487 68.52 47.50 -50.23
CA PRO A 487 69.34 48.06 -51.31
C PRO A 487 69.89 49.47 -51.01
N MET A 488 69.25 50.24 -50.13
CA MET A 488 69.80 51.53 -49.66
C MET A 488 70.98 51.32 -48.71
N GLU A 489 70.91 50.33 -47.82
CA GLU A 489 72.02 49.93 -46.95
C GLU A 489 73.19 49.35 -47.75
N GLU A 490 72.92 48.50 -48.74
CA GLU A 490 73.95 48.01 -49.67
C GLU A 490 74.64 49.15 -50.43
N HIS A 491 73.86 50.13 -50.92
CA HIS A 491 74.42 51.30 -51.60
C HIS A 491 75.25 52.16 -50.65
N LEU A 492 74.78 52.38 -49.41
CA LEU A 492 75.53 53.12 -48.40
C LEU A 492 76.84 52.40 -48.03
N HIS A 493 76.81 51.07 -47.94
CA HIS A 493 78.01 50.26 -47.69
C HIS A 493 79.00 50.31 -48.86
N LYS A 494 78.54 50.21 -50.11
CA LYS A 494 79.37 50.41 -51.32
C LYS A 494 80.03 51.78 -51.33
N LEU A 495 79.26 52.85 -51.11
CA LEU A 495 79.77 54.22 -51.03
C LEU A 495 80.77 54.41 -49.87
N HIS A 496 80.57 53.73 -48.74
CA HIS A 496 81.51 53.74 -47.63
C HIS A 496 82.84 53.05 -47.98
N ILE A 497 82.80 51.92 -48.69
CA ILE A 497 84.00 51.24 -49.20
C ILE A 497 84.75 52.16 -50.18
N GLU A 498 84.06 52.71 -51.18
CA GLU A 498 84.65 53.66 -52.16
C GLU A 498 85.27 54.89 -51.47
N TYR A 499 84.63 55.41 -50.42
CA TYR A 499 85.16 56.52 -49.63
C TYR A 499 86.45 56.13 -48.88
N VAL A 500 86.49 54.95 -48.26
CA VAL A 500 87.68 54.43 -47.56
C VAL A 500 88.83 54.17 -48.54
N GLU A 501 88.54 53.59 -49.71
CA GLU A 501 89.52 53.40 -50.79
C GLU A 501 90.09 54.75 -51.26
N LEU A 502 89.23 55.73 -51.53
CA LEU A 502 89.64 57.08 -51.94
C LEU A 502 90.47 57.80 -50.86
N VAL A 503 90.13 57.65 -49.59
CA VAL A 503 90.93 58.17 -48.47
C VAL A 503 92.32 57.52 -48.46
N SER A 504 92.40 56.20 -48.64
CA SER A 504 93.69 55.50 -48.68
C SER A 504 94.56 55.93 -49.87
N ALA A 505 93.96 56.10 -51.05
CA ALA A 505 94.65 56.62 -52.25
C ALA A 505 95.12 58.06 -52.06
N CYS A 506 94.32 58.92 -51.42
CA CYS A 506 94.72 60.28 -51.05
C CYS A 506 95.89 60.29 -50.07
N GLU A 507 95.92 59.39 -49.08
CA GLU A 507 97.05 59.25 -48.17
C GLU A 507 98.33 58.75 -48.86
N GLU A 508 98.22 57.82 -49.80
CA GLU A 508 99.35 57.36 -50.60
C GLU A 508 99.91 58.48 -51.50
N ALA A 509 99.03 59.21 -52.20
CA ALA A 509 99.41 60.37 -52.99
C ALA A 509 100.07 61.45 -52.13
N ARG A 510 99.57 61.71 -50.91
CA ARG A 510 100.22 62.61 -49.94
C ARG A 510 101.62 62.13 -49.55
N LYS A 511 101.79 60.84 -49.22
CA LYS A 511 103.11 60.25 -48.90
C LYS A 511 104.08 60.34 -50.09
N GLN A 512 103.59 60.19 -51.33
CA GLN A 512 104.39 60.38 -52.54
C GLN A 512 104.80 61.85 -52.72
N ALA A 513 103.88 62.79 -52.54
CA ALA A 513 104.16 64.23 -52.60
C ALA A 513 105.18 64.65 -51.52
N GLU A 514 105.03 64.20 -50.27
CA GLU A 514 105.97 64.46 -49.18
C GLU A 514 107.39 63.93 -49.50
N ASN A 515 107.50 62.75 -50.09
CA ASN A 515 108.78 62.22 -50.56
C ASN A 515 109.38 63.03 -51.73
N GLN A 516 108.55 63.52 -52.66
CA GLN A 516 108.99 64.40 -53.75
C GLN A 516 109.47 65.75 -53.22
N THR A 517 108.73 66.36 -52.28
CA THR A 517 109.13 67.62 -51.62
C THR A 517 110.44 67.46 -50.84
N ARG A 518 110.63 66.34 -50.12
CA ARG A 518 111.91 66.07 -49.44
C ARG A 518 113.06 65.96 -50.45
N ARG A 519 112.87 65.23 -51.55
CA ARG A 519 113.88 65.10 -52.61
C ARG A 519 114.16 66.41 -53.34
N LEU A 520 113.16 67.27 -53.51
CA LEU A 520 113.35 68.63 -54.03
C LEU A 520 114.21 69.44 -53.05
N GLY A 521 113.93 69.39 -51.75
CA GLY A 521 114.79 70.01 -50.73
C GLY A 521 116.24 69.50 -50.75
N GLU A 522 116.44 68.18 -50.80
CA GLU A 522 117.77 67.55 -50.95
C GLU A 522 118.51 68.05 -52.21
N MET A 523 117.79 68.22 -53.33
CA MET A 523 118.33 68.76 -54.57
C MET A 523 118.56 70.29 -54.52
N GLU A 524 117.72 71.04 -53.82
CA GLU A 524 117.89 72.49 -53.61
C GLU A 524 119.11 72.77 -52.74
N GLU A 525 119.32 71.99 -51.67
CA GLU A 525 120.53 72.02 -50.85
C GLU A 525 121.79 71.64 -51.67
N GLU A 526 121.69 70.62 -52.54
CA GLU A 526 122.78 70.25 -53.46
C GLU A 526 123.12 71.39 -54.43
N VAL A 527 122.12 71.99 -55.07
CA VAL A 527 122.34 73.11 -55.99
C VAL A 527 122.85 74.34 -55.25
N GLU A 528 122.41 74.61 -54.01
CA GLU A 528 122.95 75.69 -53.19
C GLU A 528 124.43 75.45 -52.84
N ARG A 529 124.80 74.21 -52.47
CA ARG A 529 126.19 73.83 -52.23
C ARG A 529 127.05 73.98 -53.49
N GLN A 530 126.51 73.63 -54.66
CA GLN A 530 127.17 73.85 -55.94
C GLN A 530 127.30 75.35 -56.27
N ARG A 531 126.28 76.16 -55.98
CA ARG A 531 126.36 77.63 -56.10
C ARG A 531 127.48 78.19 -55.22
N MET A 532 127.58 77.76 -53.95
CA MET A 532 128.68 78.15 -53.07
C MET A 532 130.05 77.76 -53.62
N VAL A 533 130.25 76.51 -54.05
CA VAL A 533 131.51 76.06 -54.66
C VAL A 533 131.86 76.85 -55.93
N ILE A 534 130.88 77.21 -56.76
CA ILE A 534 131.09 78.05 -57.95
C ILE A 534 131.47 79.49 -57.55
N VAL A 535 130.86 80.04 -56.50
CA VAL A 535 131.20 81.37 -55.96
C VAL A 535 132.62 81.38 -55.38
N ASP A 536 132.98 80.37 -54.59
CA ASP A 536 134.31 80.21 -54.01
C ASP A 536 135.37 80.04 -55.11
N ALA A 537 135.16 79.15 -56.09
CA ALA A 537 136.07 78.98 -57.23
C ALA A 537 136.13 80.22 -58.14
N ALA A 538 135.07 81.02 -58.20
CA ALA A 538 135.08 82.32 -58.87
C ALA A 538 135.85 83.37 -58.06
N GLU A 539 135.83 83.29 -56.72
CA GLU A 539 136.61 84.15 -55.83
C GLU A 539 138.10 83.77 -55.85
N GLU A 540 138.45 82.49 -55.86
CA GLU A 540 139.82 82.01 -56.10
C GLU A 540 140.35 82.51 -57.45
N LYS A 541 139.53 82.48 -58.50
CA LYS A 541 139.90 83.08 -59.80
C LYS A 541 140.08 84.59 -59.71
N ARG A 542 139.22 85.30 -58.97
CA ARG A 542 139.36 86.74 -58.72
C ARG A 542 140.63 87.04 -57.92
N GLU A 543 140.99 86.22 -56.95
CA GLU A 543 142.21 86.34 -56.14
C GLU A 543 143.46 86.00 -56.96
N ALA A 544 143.44 84.98 -57.80
CA ALA A 544 144.52 84.69 -58.76
C ALA A 544 144.73 85.86 -59.74
N ILE A 545 143.66 86.50 -60.20
CA ILE A 545 143.74 87.75 -60.98
C ILE A 545 144.33 88.89 -60.14
N ARG A 546 143.92 89.06 -58.87
CA ARG A 546 144.51 90.05 -57.96
C ARG A 546 146.01 89.84 -57.76
N GLN A 547 146.46 88.61 -57.52
CA GLN A 547 147.87 88.25 -57.38
C GLN A 547 148.65 88.48 -58.69
N LEU A 548 148.07 88.13 -59.84
CA LEU A 548 148.68 88.42 -61.14
C LEU A 548 148.82 89.93 -61.37
N CYS A 549 147.79 90.73 -61.08
CA CYS A 549 147.85 92.20 -61.10
C CYS A 549 148.95 92.74 -60.20
N PHE A 550 149.08 92.24 -58.96
CA PHE A 550 150.14 92.64 -58.03
C PHE A 550 151.54 92.29 -58.57
N SER A 551 151.71 91.11 -59.17
CA SER A 551 152.98 90.72 -59.79
C SER A 551 153.32 91.58 -61.02
N MET A 552 152.32 91.91 -61.86
CA MET A 552 152.46 92.83 -62.99
C MET A 552 152.82 94.25 -62.56
N GLU A 553 152.27 94.71 -61.44
CA GLU A 553 152.59 96.03 -60.87
C GLU A 553 154.00 96.05 -60.26
N HIS A 554 154.43 94.97 -59.60
CA HIS A 554 155.81 94.78 -59.16
C HIS A 554 156.80 94.77 -60.34
N TYR A 555 156.48 94.09 -61.45
CA TYR A 555 157.31 94.14 -62.67
C TYR A 555 157.31 95.51 -63.34
N ARG A 556 156.19 96.25 -63.33
CA ARG A 556 156.14 97.66 -63.79
C ARG A 556 157.02 98.55 -62.92
N ASN A 557 156.89 98.48 -61.60
CA ASN A 557 157.68 99.29 -60.67
C ASN A 557 159.18 98.99 -60.83
N ASN A 558 159.59 97.72 -60.93
CA ASN A 558 160.98 97.37 -61.22
C ASN A 558 161.47 97.88 -62.58
N TYR A 559 160.60 97.91 -63.60
CA TYR A 559 160.93 98.47 -64.92
C TYR A 559 161.05 100.01 -64.87
N ASP A 560 160.17 100.69 -64.14
CA ASP A 560 160.21 102.13 -63.95
C ASP A 560 161.41 102.56 -63.09
N ASP A 561 161.80 101.79 -62.07
CA ASP A 561 163.04 102.00 -61.32
C ASP A 561 164.29 101.81 -62.20
N LEU A 562 164.31 100.77 -63.06
CA LEU A 562 165.38 100.56 -64.04
C LEU A 562 165.42 101.68 -65.11
N ARG A 563 164.27 102.22 -65.47
CA ARG A 563 164.11 103.34 -66.41
C ARG A 563 164.54 104.68 -65.80
N ASN A 564 164.26 104.90 -64.52
CA ASN A 564 164.69 106.08 -63.77
C ASN A 564 166.20 106.11 -63.55
N ALA A 565 166.88 104.95 -63.50
CA ALA A 565 168.33 104.86 -63.39
C ALA A 565 169.12 105.33 -64.64
N PHE A 566 168.48 105.47 -65.81
CA PHE A 566 169.18 105.69 -67.10
C PHE A 566 168.84 106.99 -67.87
N LEU A 567 167.77 107.72 -67.54
CA LEU A 567 167.22 108.79 -68.42
C LEU A 567 167.27 110.22 -67.87
N GLY A 568 168.33 110.55 -67.15
CA GLY A 568 168.60 111.91 -66.72
C GLY A 568 169.19 112.84 -67.80
N HIS A 569 168.59 113.04 -68.99
CA HIS A 569 168.89 114.21 -69.86
C HIS A 569 167.85 114.55 -70.99
N ARG A 570 167.24 115.73 -70.87
CA ARG A 570 166.71 116.68 -71.89
C ARG A 570 165.41 116.43 -72.72
N LYS A 571 164.38 117.17 -72.28
CA LYS A 571 163.63 118.28 -72.96
C LYS A 571 162.51 118.05 -73.99
N GLN A 572 161.40 118.73 -73.65
CA GLN A 572 160.49 119.57 -74.46
C GLN A 572 159.16 119.01 -75.03
N THR A 573 158.11 119.71 -74.56
CA THR A 573 156.67 119.80 -74.90
C THR A 573 156.40 120.45 -76.28
N PRO A 574 155.15 120.59 -76.81
CA PRO A 574 153.81 120.40 -76.18
C PRO A 574 152.69 119.69 -77.00
N SER A 575 151.57 119.41 -76.29
CA SER A 575 150.13 119.40 -76.65
C SER A 575 149.67 119.99 -78.02
N PRO A 576 148.48 119.65 -78.60
CA PRO A 576 147.20 119.50 -77.85
C PRO A 576 146.03 118.58 -78.37
N VAL A 577 145.13 118.21 -77.43
CA VAL A 577 143.63 118.27 -77.48
C VAL A 577 142.79 117.39 -78.46
N LEU A 578 141.94 116.49 -77.92
CA LEU A 578 140.45 116.59 -77.96
C LEU A 578 139.67 115.54 -77.12
N ALA A 579 138.75 116.05 -76.29
CA ALA A 579 137.43 115.58 -75.80
C ALA A 579 137.03 114.09 -75.56
N SER A 580 136.26 113.95 -74.46
CA SER A 580 135.30 112.90 -74.06
C SER A 580 135.85 111.62 -73.42
#